data_AF-A0A9Q1M648-F1
#
_entry.id   AF-A0A9Q1M648-F1
#
_cell.length_a   1.000
_cell.length_b   1.000
_cell.length_c   1.000
_cell.angle_alpha   90.00
_cell.angle_beta   90.00
_cell.angle_gamma   90.00
#
_symmetry.space_group_name_H-M   'P 1'
#
loop_
_entity.id
_entity.type
_entity.pdbx_description
1 polymer ?
#
loop_
_entity_poly.entity_id
_entity_poly.type
_entity_poly.pdbx_seq_one_letter_code
_entity_poly.pdbx_strand_id
1 'polypeptide(L)'
;MSLSGDIVNGKNATFAPTSITSWVRNAIYSITKIVKEYNLDAIDIDYEHFNADPDTFAECIKRLLYYLKQNNVVCYTSIAPYADDSVQVHYLALWRKYGHLIDYVKFQFYAYEKGTTIPQLLQYFETQSCNFKGGKILVSFGTNNIGGLSPKNGFFDACTTLKREGKLHDYTNTKSPEPTNGNFLVYWDTDNLTPSHISSIKAKYKNVKVGMSLGGDTVNGKNATFAPTSITSWVRNAIYSITKITEEYNLDAIDIDYEHFNADPDTFSECIGRLLYYLKQNNVVTYTSIAPYADDSVQVHYLALWRKYGHLIDYVNFQFYAYENGITIPQFLQYFETQMYNYKGGKILVSFGSDNSGGLSPKHGFFYACTILRSQGNLHGIFIWSADDSTKDRFVYEELSQDLLASAV
;
A
#
# COMPACT_ATOMS: atom_id res chain seq x y z
N MET A 1 -9.63 6.76 17.24
CA MET A 1 -10.32 7.17 18.48
C MET A 1 -11.49 6.24 18.76
N SER A 2 -11.69 5.82 20.02
CA SER A 2 -12.90 5.08 20.41
C SER A 2 -14.04 6.04 20.78
N LEU A 3 -15.27 5.75 20.37
CA LEU A 3 -16.46 6.57 20.65
C LEU A 3 -17.10 6.28 22.02
N SER A 4 -16.49 5.41 22.82
CA SER A 4 -16.91 5.14 24.19
C SER A 4 -15.84 4.38 24.98
N GLY A 5 -16.04 4.35 26.29
CA GLY A 5 -15.32 3.56 27.29
C GLY A 5 -16.17 3.50 28.57
N ASP A 6 -15.82 2.60 29.49
CA ASP A 6 -16.69 2.14 30.58
C ASP A 6 -17.32 3.26 31.42
N ILE A 7 -16.56 4.34 31.69
CA ILE A 7 -16.99 5.38 32.64
C ILE A 7 -16.59 6.78 32.15
N VAL A 8 -17.57 7.66 32.00
CA VAL A 8 -17.39 9.11 31.79
C VAL A 8 -18.00 9.84 33.00
N ASN A 9 -17.18 10.59 33.74
CA ASN A 9 -17.61 11.34 34.94
C ASN A 9 -18.35 10.50 36.00
N GLY A 10 -17.91 9.26 36.23
CA GLY A 10 -18.53 8.35 37.21
C GLY A 10 -19.85 7.72 36.77
N LYS A 11 -20.23 7.85 35.49
CA LYS A 11 -21.39 7.19 34.89
C LYS A 11 -20.98 6.39 33.66
N ASN A 12 -21.70 5.31 33.40
CA ASN A 12 -21.46 4.50 32.22
C ASN A 12 -21.72 5.30 30.94
N ALA A 13 -20.86 5.17 29.93
CA ALA A 13 -21.07 5.79 28.63
C ALA A 13 -22.21 5.06 27.89
N THR A 14 -23.43 5.58 28.01
CA THR A 14 -24.63 4.96 27.41
C THR A 14 -25.01 5.58 26.08
N PHE A 15 -25.24 4.74 25.06
CA PHE A 15 -25.84 5.14 23.81
C PHE A 15 -27.33 5.46 24.01
N ALA A 16 -27.65 6.75 24.11
CA ALA A 16 -29.00 7.24 24.40
C ALA A 16 -29.39 8.44 23.48
N PRO A 17 -29.64 8.21 22.18
CA PRO A 17 -30.07 9.26 21.28
C PRO A 17 -31.48 9.75 21.62
N THR A 18 -31.67 11.07 21.74
CA THR A 18 -33.01 11.68 21.85
C THR A 18 -33.77 11.65 20.52
N SER A 19 -33.03 11.69 19.40
CA SER A 19 -33.50 11.38 18.05
C SER A 19 -32.32 10.99 17.17
N ILE A 20 -32.56 10.17 16.15
CA ILE A 20 -31.53 9.79 15.17
C ILE A 20 -30.90 11.04 14.55
N THR A 21 -31.71 11.99 14.08
CA THR A 21 -31.23 13.19 13.40
C THR A 21 -30.34 14.07 14.29
N SER A 22 -30.75 14.31 15.54
CA SER A 22 -29.96 15.15 16.45
C SER A 22 -28.67 14.47 16.85
N TRP A 23 -28.73 13.16 17.15
CA TRP A 23 -27.54 12.40 17.54
C TRP A 23 -26.51 12.37 16.41
N VAL A 24 -26.92 12.04 15.19
CA VAL A 24 -26.04 11.97 14.02
C VAL A 24 -25.38 13.32 13.74
N ARG A 25 -26.14 14.42 13.78
CA ARG A 25 -25.60 15.77 13.56
C ARG A 25 -24.51 16.09 14.58
N ASN A 26 -24.77 15.84 15.86
CA ASN A 26 -23.83 16.14 16.94
C ASN A 26 -22.59 15.24 16.89
N ALA A 27 -22.77 13.96 16.57
CA ALA A 27 -21.68 13.00 16.40
C ALA A 27 -20.78 13.41 15.23
N ILE A 28 -21.36 13.71 14.06
CA ILE A 28 -20.61 14.18 12.88
C ILE A 28 -19.77 15.41 13.23
N TYR A 29 -20.38 16.42 13.85
CA TYR A 29 -19.69 17.66 14.22
C TYR A 29 -18.51 17.38 15.15
N SER A 30 -18.75 16.65 16.24
CA SER A 30 -17.75 16.41 17.29
C SER A 30 -16.61 15.53 16.79
N ILE A 31 -16.94 14.43 16.09
CA ILE A 31 -15.96 13.46 15.61
C ILE A 31 -15.12 14.09 14.50
N THR A 32 -15.72 14.82 13.56
CA THR A 32 -14.96 15.49 12.49
C THR A 32 -13.97 16.49 13.08
N LYS A 33 -14.37 17.23 14.12
CA LYS A 33 -13.48 18.15 14.82
C LYS A 33 -12.29 17.41 15.43
N ILE A 34 -12.54 16.37 16.24
CA ILE A 34 -11.48 15.62 16.92
C ILE A 34 -10.55 14.93 15.92
N VAL A 35 -11.12 14.28 14.90
CA VAL A 35 -10.33 13.60 13.87
C VAL A 35 -9.39 14.56 13.17
N LYS A 36 -9.84 15.76 12.81
CA LYS A 36 -8.99 16.78 12.18
C LYS A 36 -7.96 17.37 13.15
N GLU A 37 -8.37 17.65 14.38
CA GLU A 37 -7.52 18.25 15.41
C GLU A 37 -6.34 17.34 15.78
N TYR A 38 -6.58 16.03 15.87
CA TYR A 38 -5.58 15.04 16.27
C TYR A 38 -5.03 14.22 15.09
N ASN A 39 -5.37 14.59 13.85
CA ASN A 39 -4.96 13.89 12.62
C ASN A 39 -5.19 12.37 12.70
N LEU A 40 -6.40 11.96 13.03
CA LEU A 40 -6.74 10.54 13.25
C LEU A 40 -7.28 9.87 11.99
N ASP A 41 -6.74 8.69 11.68
CA ASP A 41 -7.19 7.95 10.49
C ASP A 41 -8.44 7.10 10.71
N ALA A 42 -8.85 6.86 11.96
CA ALA A 42 -9.90 5.89 12.24
C ALA A 42 -10.72 6.19 13.49
N ILE A 43 -11.95 5.68 13.46
CA ILE A 43 -12.83 5.61 14.63
C ILE A 43 -13.20 4.16 14.96
N ASP A 44 -13.44 3.93 16.25
CA ASP A 44 -13.91 2.67 16.81
C ASP A 44 -15.27 2.89 17.47
N ILE A 45 -16.26 2.07 17.14
CA ILE A 45 -17.57 2.09 17.79
C ILE A 45 -17.55 1.04 18.90
N ASP A 46 -17.57 1.49 20.14
CA ASP A 46 -17.25 0.66 21.32
C ASP A 46 -18.25 0.87 22.47
N TYR A 47 -19.53 1.05 22.14
CA TYR A 47 -20.59 1.22 23.12
C TYR A 47 -20.89 -0.12 23.81
N GLU A 48 -21.03 -0.06 25.14
CA GLU A 48 -21.33 -1.23 25.98
C GLU A 48 -22.68 -1.12 26.68
N HIS A 49 -23.33 0.05 26.60
CA HIS A 49 -24.62 0.30 27.22
C HIS A 49 -25.55 1.01 26.27
N PHE A 50 -26.80 0.55 26.17
CA PHE A 50 -27.75 1.02 25.17
C PHE A 50 -29.11 1.31 25.82
N ASN A 51 -29.61 2.53 25.61
CA ASN A 51 -31.01 2.90 25.93
C ASN A 51 -31.92 2.90 24.69
N ALA A 52 -31.33 2.70 23.51
CA ALA A 52 -32.04 2.58 22.25
C ALA A 52 -32.09 1.12 21.79
N ASP A 53 -33.09 0.80 20.99
CA ASP A 53 -33.18 -0.51 20.35
C ASP A 53 -32.07 -0.70 19.30
N PRO A 54 -31.78 -1.96 18.91
CA PRO A 54 -30.74 -2.30 17.94
C PRO A 54 -30.87 -1.59 16.58
N ASP A 55 -32.08 -1.32 16.11
CA ASP A 55 -32.31 -0.70 14.81
C ASP A 55 -32.05 0.81 14.85
N THR A 56 -32.46 1.47 15.94
CA THR A 56 -32.11 2.87 16.19
C THR A 56 -30.60 3.06 16.32
N PHE A 57 -29.88 2.15 16.99
CA PHE A 57 -28.43 2.15 17.03
C PHE A 57 -27.82 1.99 15.64
N ALA A 58 -28.25 0.96 14.90
CA ALA A 58 -27.73 0.67 13.57
C ALA A 58 -27.91 1.85 12.60
N GLU A 59 -29.07 2.50 12.59
CA GLU A 59 -29.33 3.64 11.69
C GLU A 59 -28.51 4.89 12.09
N CYS A 60 -28.35 5.16 13.39
CA CYS A 60 -27.46 6.23 13.87
C CYS A 60 -26.01 6.02 13.41
N ILE A 61 -25.45 4.84 13.68
CA ILE A 61 -24.06 4.53 13.34
C ILE A 61 -23.87 4.52 11.82
N LYS A 62 -24.77 3.90 11.06
CA LYS A 62 -24.67 3.91 9.59
C LYS A 62 -24.63 5.33 9.02
N ARG A 63 -25.49 6.25 9.46
CA ARG A 63 -25.47 7.63 8.95
C ARG A 63 -24.16 8.34 9.29
N LEU A 64 -23.64 8.11 10.50
CA LEU A 64 -22.34 8.62 10.91
C LEU A 64 -21.21 8.07 10.02
N LEU A 65 -21.08 6.74 9.92
CA LEU A 65 -20.02 6.08 9.16
C LEU A 65 -20.09 6.47 7.67
N TYR A 66 -21.29 6.51 7.10
CA TYR A 66 -21.50 6.95 5.72
C TYR A 66 -20.99 8.37 5.52
N TYR A 67 -21.36 9.33 6.38
CA TYR A 67 -20.88 10.70 6.27
C TYR A 67 -19.36 10.78 6.38
N LEU A 68 -18.77 10.16 7.41
CA LEU A 68 -17.33 10.24 7.66
C LEU A 68 -16.52 9.63 6.51
N LYS A 69 -16.96 8.50 5.95
CA LYS A 69 -16.28 7.86 4.82
C LYS A 69 -16.45 8.64 3.52
N GLN A 70 -17.66 9.11 3.20
CA GLN A 70 -17.93 9.87 1.97
C GLN A 70 -17.19 11.20 1.93
N ASN A 71 -17.00 11.84 3.09
CA ASN A 71 -16.30 13.12 3.19
C ASN A 71 -14.80 12.96 3.50
N ASN A 72 -14.25 11.75 3.40
CA ASN A 72 -12.85 11.43 3.73
C ASN A 72 -12.41 11.99 5.10
N VAL A 73 -13.32 11.98 6.08
CA VAL A 73 -12.98 12.35 7.46
C VAL A 73 -12.18 11.24 8.11
N VAL A 74 -12.52 9.97 7.85
CA VAL A 74 -11.78 8.81 8.37
C VAL A 74 -11.45 7.83 7.26
N CYS A 75 -10.31 7.15 7.40
CA CYS A 75 -9.79 6.11 6.52
C CYS A 75 -10.36 4.73 6.87
N TYR A 76 -10.51 4.43 8.15
CA TYR A 76 -11.01 3.13 8.63
C TYR A 76 -12.01 3.30 9.76
N THR A 77 -12.85 2.29 9.90
CA THR A 77 -13.91 2.21 10.90
C THR A 77 -13.91 0.80 11.46
N SER A 78 -13.96 0.70 12.78
CA SER A 78 -14.10 -0.58 13.46
C SER A 78 -15.26 -0.56 14.43
N ILE A 79 -15.71 -1.76 14.79
CA ILE A 79 -16.64 -1.99 15.89
C ILE A 79 -15.97 -2.89 16.92
N ALA A 80 -16.31 -2.74 18.19
CA ALA A 80 -15.75 -3.53 19.29
C ALA A 80 -16.83 -4.27 20.11
N PRO A 81 -17.56 -5.22 19.49
CA PRO A 81 -18.53 -6.04 20.21
C PRO A 81 -17.85 -7.03 21.16
N TYR A 82 -18.60 -7.49 22.16
CA TYR A 82 -18.22 -8.62 23.01
C TYR A 82 -19.41 -9.56 23.24
N ALA A 83 -19.14 -10.74 23.82
CA ALA A 83 -20.09 -11.84 23.94
C ALA A 83 -21.08 -11.64 25.11
N ASP A 84 -21.89 -10.59 25.04
CA ASP A 84 -23.02 -10.34 25.93
C ASP A 84 -24.25 -10.04 25.09
N ASP A 85 -25.37 -10.72 25.35
CA ASP A 85 -26.58 -10.61 24.52
C ASP A 85 -27.13 -9.18 24.45
N SER A 86 -26.99 -8.40 25.52
CA SER A 86 -27.49 -7.03 25.61
C SER A 86 -26.66 -6.03 24.78
N VAL A 87 -25.41 -6.38 24.46
CA VAL A 87 -24.49 -5.58 23.63
C VAL A 87 -24.45 -6.12 22.21
N GLN A 88 -24.31 -7.44 22.08
CA GLN A 88 -24.06 -8.11 20.81
C GLN A 88 -25.23 -7.94 19.85
N VAL A 89 -26.47 -7.91 20.34
CA VAL A 89 -27.66 -7.72 19.49
C VAL A 89 -27.62 -6.41 18.69
N HIS A 90 -27.08 -5.32 19.27
CA HIS A 90 -26.94 -4.02 18.60
C HIS A 90 -25.89 -4.06 17.49
N TYR A 91 -24.72 -4.63 17.76
CA TYR A 91 -23.66 -4.75 16.75
C TYR A 91 -24.03 -5.72 15.63
N LEU A 92 -24.76 -6.80 15.92
CA LEU A 92 -25.27 -7.70 14.90
C LEU A 92 -26.32 -7.03 14.02
N ALA A 93 -27.20 -6.20 14.58
CA ALA A 93 -28.16 -5.42 13.79
C ALA A 93 -27.45 -4.45 12.84
N LEU A 94 -26.42 -3.74 13.34
CA LEU A 94 -25.56 -2.87 12.54
C LEU A 94 -24.83 -3.64 11.44
N TRP A 95 -24.18 -4.76 11.78
CA TRP A 95 -23.40 -5.55 10.83
C TRP A 95 -24.25 -6.14 9.71
N ARG A 96 -25.39 -6.77 10.06
CA ARG A 96 -26.27 -7.42 9.08
C ARG A 96 -26.80 -6.45 8.03
N LYS A 97 -27.08 -5.21 8.42
CA LYS A 97 -27.62 -4.18 7.51
C LYS A 97 -26.51 -3.38 6.82
N TYR A 98 -25.41 -3.10 7.51
CA TYR A 98 -24.45 -2.07 7.12
C TYR A 98 -22.98 -2.47 7.31
N GLY A 99 -22.68 -3.77 7.40
CA GLY A 99 -21.32 -4.30 7.59
C GLY A 99 -20.32 -3.87 6.52
N HIS A 100 -20.77 -3.57 5.29
CA HIS A 100 -19.94 -3.01 4.22
C HIS A 100 -19.35 -1.62 4.55
N LEU A 101 -19.90 -0.91 5.54
CA LEU A 101 -19.35 0.35 6.04
C LEU A 101 -18.30 0.14 7.12
N ILE A 102 -18.04 -1.09 7.58
CA ILE A 102 -17.14 -1.41 8.70
C ILE A 102 -15.95 -2.20 8.16
N ASP A 103 -14.74 -1.77 8.49
CA ASP A 103 -13.51 -2.38 7.96
C ASP A 103 -13.01 -3.52 8.85
N TYR A 104 -13.20 -3.41 10.17
CA TYR A 104 -12.72 -4.37 11.15
C TYR A 104 -13.73 -4.62 12.27
N VAL A 105 -13.80 -5.86 12.74
CA VAL A 105 -14.50 -6.26 13.96
C VAL A 105 -13.46 -6.58 15.01
N LYS A 106 -13.21 -5.65 15.93
CA LYS A 106 -12.33 -5.82 17.08
C LYS A 106 -13.07 -6.54 18.20
N PHE A 107 -13.44 -7.80 17.95
CA PHE A 107 -14.19 -8.56 18.94
C PHE A 107 -13.37 -8.66 20.24
N GLN A 108 -13.98 -8.32 21.37
CA GLN A 108 -13.29 -8.30 22.66
C GLN A 108 -13.23 -9.72 23.24
N PHE A 109 -12.33 -10.57 22.73
CA PHE A 109 -12.17 -11.96 23.18
C PHE A 109 -11.72 -12.09 24.63
N TYR A 110 -11.20 -11.01 25.21
CA TYR A 110 -10.87 -10.93 26.64
C TYR A 110 -12.10 -10.81 27.55
N ALA A 111 -13.30 -10.59 27.01
CA ALA A 111 -14.55 -10.62 27.77
C ALA A 111 -15.05 -12.04 28.07
N TYR A 112 -14.50 -13.06 27.40
CA TYR A 112 -14.79 -14.46 27.72
C TYR A 112 -14.25 -14.86 29.09
N GLU A 113 -14.69 -16.01 29.61
CA GLU A 113 -14.29 -16.46 30.94
C GLU A 113 -12.77 -16.57 31.11
N LYS A 114 -12.30 -16.19 32.30
CA LYS A 114 -10.90 -16.34 32.67
C LYS A 114 -10.51 -17.81 32.67
N GLY A 115 -9.36 -18.12 32.06
CA GLY A 115 -8.91 -19.50 31.90
C GLY A 115 -9.41 -20.17 30.63
N THR A 116 -9.99 -19.39 29.70
CA THR A 116 -10.22 -19.82 28.31
C THR A 116 -8.96 -20.49 27.76
N THR A 117 -9.12 -21.67 27.19
CA THR A 117 -8.06 -22.48 26.57
C THR A 117 -7.91 -22.18 25.07
N ILE A 118 -6.83 -22.67 24.44
CA ILE A 118 -6.65 -22.54 22.98
C ILE A 118 -7.86 -23.09 22.21
N PRO A 119 -8.34 -24.34 22.43
CA PRO A 119 -9.50 -24.86 21.70
C PRO A 119 -10.77 -24.02 21.88
N GLN A 120 -11.00 -23.50 23.08
CA GLN A 120 -12.14 -22.62 23.35
C GLN A 120 -12.02 -21.29 22.58
N LEU A 121 -10.84 -20.66 22.56
CA LEU A 121 -10.64 -19.43 21.78
C LEU A 121 -10.89 -19.68 20.29
N LEU A 122 -10.41 -20.80 19.73
CA LEU A 122 -10.66 -21.16 18.33
C LEU A 122 -12.16 -21.34 18.06
N GLN A 123 -12.89 -22.01 18.96
CA GLN A 123 -14.35 -22.16 18.85
C GLN A 123 -15.08 -20.81 18.95
N TYR A 124 -14.67 -19.94 19.87
CA TYR A 124 -15.22 -18.59 19.97
C TYR A 124 -14.94 -17.79 18.70
N PHE A 125 -13.74 -17.89 18.14
CA PHE A 125 -13.40 -17.25 16.88
C PHE A 125 -14.33 -17.70 15.76
N GLU A 126 -14.53 -19.00 15.57
CA GLU A 126 -15.48 -19.54 14.57
C GLU A 126 -16.90 -19.01 14.77
N THR A 127 -17.36 -19.00 16.02
CA THR A 127 -18.69 -18.50 16.37
C THR A 127 -18.83 -17.04 15.95
N GLN A 128 -17.82 -16.21 16.23
CA GLN A 128 -17.84 -14.81 15.84
C GLN A 128 -17.66 -14.61 14.33
N SER A 129 -16.87 -15.44 13.66
CA SER A 129 -16.77 -15.45 12.20
C SER A 129 -18.11 -15.77 11.52
N CYS A 130 -18.94 -16.63 12.11
CA CYS A 130 -20.29 -16.89 11.64
C CYS A 130 -21.23 -15.70 11.87
N ASN A 131 -21.14 -15.08 13.04
CA ASN A 131 -21.94 -13.92 13.43
C ASN A 131 -21.63 -12.69 12.55
N PHE A 132 -20.36 -12.45 12.26
CA PHE A 132 -19.86 -11.35 11.43
C PHE A 132 -19.35 -11.86 10.08
N LYS A 133 -20.14 -12.73 9.43
CA LYS A 133 -19.78 -13.36 8.16
C LYS A 133 -19.33 -12.33 7.13
N GLY A 134 -18.18 -12.60 6.50
CA GLY A 134 -17.53 -11.71 5.53
C GLY A 134 -16.71 -10.56 6.14
N GLY A 135 -16.67 -10.45 7.47
CA GLY A 135 -15.92 -9.43 8.19
C GLY A 135 -14.48 -9.83 8.51
N LYS A 136 -13.63 -8.81 8.70
CA LYS A 136 -12.26 -8.99 9.19
C LYS A 136 -12.24 -8.93 10.72
N ILE A 137 -12.28 -10.10 11.35
CA ILE A 137 -12.28 -10.20 12.82
C ILE A 137 -10.84 -10.14 13.34
N LEU A 138 -10.61 -9.22 14.28
CA LEU A 138 -9.35 -9.11 14.99
C LEU A 138 -9.46 -9.85 16.33
N VAL A 139 -8.43 -10.64 16.64
CA VAL A 139 -8.33 -11.35 17.93
C VAL A 139 -7.67 -10.42 18.94
N SER A 140 -8.22 -10.34 20.14
CA SER A 140 -7.74 -9.46 21.21
C SER A 140 -7.47 -10.24 22.49
N PHE A 141 -6.59 -9.72 23.34
CA PHE A 141 -6.33 -10.23 24.67
C PHE A 141 -6.24 -9.09 25.67
N GLY A 142 -6.50 -9.40 26.94
CA GLY A 142 -6.41 -8.46 28.03
C GLY A 142 -5.05 -8.42 28.69
N THR A 143 -4.59 -7.23 29.08
CA THR A 143 -3.26 -7.05 29.71
C THR A 143 -3.29 -7.11 31.25
N ASN A 144 -4.47 -7.03 31.88
CA ASN A 144 -4.63 -6.91 33.34
C ASN A 144 -5.27 -8.13 34.02
N ASN A 145 -5.00 -9.35 33.54
CA ASN A 145 -5.69 -10.58 34.00
C ASN A 145 -7.23 -10.51 33.90
N ILE A 146 -7.75 -9.63 33.04
CA ILE A 146 -9.12 -9.69 32.54
C ILE A 146 -9.28 -10.99 31.75
N GLY A 147 -10.51 -11.45 31.55
CA GLY A 147 -10.84 -12.80 31.07
C GLY A 147 -10.23 -13.22 29.72
N GLY A 148 -10.69 -14.35 29.19
CA GLY A 148 -10.22 -14.91 27.93
C GLY A 148 -8.85 -15.61 28.04
N LEU A 149 -8.23 -15.81 26.87
CA LEU A 149 -6.94 -16.49 26.72
C LEU A 149 -5.80 -15.46 26.79
N SER A 150 -4.93 -15.60 27.78
CA SER A 150 -3.83 -14.65 27.99
C SER A 150 -2.58 -14.98 27.14
N PRO A 151 -1.70 -13.99 26.88
CA PRO A 151 -0.39 -14.22 26.26
C PRO A 151 0.43 -15.33 26.91
N LYS A 152 0.39 -15.43 28.25
CA LYS A 152 1.15 -16.43 29.01
C LYS A 152 0.57 -17.85 28.89
N ASN A 153 -0.68 -17.97 28.46
CA ASN A 153 -1.42 -19.23 28.44
C ASN A 153 -1.70 -19.73 27.01
N GLY A 154 -0.95 -19.25 26.01
CA GLY A 154 -1.02 -19.77 24.64
C GLY A 154 -1.85 -18.92 23.66
N PHE A 155 -2.10 -17.65 23.95
CA PHE A 155 -2.76 -16.74 22.98
C PHE A 155 -2.04 -16.71 21.63
N PHE A 156 -0.71 -16.56 21.63
CA PHE A 156 0.07 -16.51 20.39
C PHE A 156 0.08 -17.86 19.64
N ASP A 157 -0.05 -18.98 20.35
CA ASP A 157 -0.19 -20.30 19.74
C ASP A 157 -1.55 -20.45 19.04
N ALA A 158 -2.61 -19.93 19.67
CA ALA A 158 -3.94 -19.87 19.05
C ALA A 158 -3.93 -18.98 17.79
N CYS A 159 -3.30 -17.79 17.86
CA CYS A 159 -3.12 -16.91 16.70
C CYS A 159 -2.31 -17.60 15.57
N THR A 160 -1.29 -18.37 15.92
CA THR A 160 -0.50 -19.15 14.97
C THR A 160 -1.36 -20.23 14.29
N THR A 161 -2.25 -20.88 15.05
CA THR A 161 -3.21 -21.85 14.53
C THR A 161 -4.19 -21.19 13.56
N LEU A 162 -4.82 -20.07 13.95
CA LEU A 162 -5.73 -19.30 13.10
C LEU A 162 -5.04 -18.79 11.82
N LYS A 163 -3.79 -18.33 11.93
CA LYS A 163 -2.98 -17.91 10.78
C LYS A 163 -2.71 -19.07 9.82
N ARG A 164 -2.33 -20.25 10.33
CA ARG A 164 -2.12 -21.46 9.51
C ARG A 164 -3.39 -21.90 8.78
N GLU A 165 -4.55 -21.69 9.39
CA GLU A 165 -5.86 -22.00 8.81
C GLU A 165 -6.38 -20.91 7.86
N GLY A 166 -5.61 -19.84 7.62
CA GLY A 166 -6.01 -18.72 6.76
C GLY A 166 -7.12 -17.84 7.36
N LYS A 167 -7.38 -17.98 8.67
CA LYS A 167 -8.47 -17.30 9.39
C LYS A 167 -8.05 -16.00 10.04
N LEU A 168 -6.76 -15.87 10.35
CA LEU A 168 -6.16 -14.60 10.72
C LEU A 168 -5.60 -13.94 9.45
N HIS A 169 -6.04 -12.72 9.13
CA HIS A 169 -5.44 -11.95 8.04
C HIS A 169 -4.01 -11.59 8.42
N ASP A 170 -3.08 -12.36 7.87
CA ASP A 170 -1.67 -12.06 7.92
C ASP A 170 -1.31 -11.17 6.73
N TYR A 171 -1.21 -9.86 6.99
CA TYR A 171 -0.70 -8.89 6.02
C TYR A 171 0.81 -9.07 5.74
N THR A 172 1.44 -10.12 6.26
CA THR A 172 2.85 -10.47 6.04
C THR A 172 3.03 -11.90 5.50
N ASN A 173 1.96 -12.56 4.99
CA ASN A 173 2.08 -13.96 4.54
C ASN A 173 2.89 -14.06 3.24
N THR A 174 4.21 -14.19 3.39
CA THR A 174 5.16 -14.32 2.30
C THR A 174 5.02 -15.64 1.54
N LYS A 175 4.42 -16.70 2.09
CA LYS A 175 4.41 -18.02 1.42
C LYS A 175 3.42 -18.15 0.27
N SER A 176 2.40 -17.31 0.21
CA SER A 176 1.42 -17.26 -0.87
C SER A 176 0.90 -15.84 -0.94
N PRO A 177 1.68 -14.92 -1.52
CA PRO A 177 1.33 -13.51 -1.55
C PRO A 177 0.04 -13.34 -2.38
N GLU A 178 -0.88 -12.56 -1.84
CA GLU A 178 -2.13 -12.16 -2.49
C GLU A 178 -2.19 -10.63 -2.52
N PRO A 179 -2.82 -10.01 -3.55
CA PRO A 179 -2.91 -8.56 -3.63
C PRO A 179 -3.57 -7.95 -2.39
N THR A 180 -2.91 -6.95 -1.81
CA THR A 180 -3.30 -6.33 -0.53
C THR A 180 -4.13 -5.05 -0.71
N ASN A 181 -4.66 -4.82 -1.92
CA ASN A 181 -5.36 -3.59 -2.29
C ASN A 181 -4.53 -2.33 -1.98
N GLY A 182 -3.27 -2.30 -2.42
CA GLY A 182 -2.39 -1.12 -2.30
C GLY A 182 -1.70 -0.98 -0.94
N ASN A 183 -1.71 -2.00 -0.07
CA ASN A 183 -0.92 -1.96 1.17
C ASN A 183 0.48 -2.54 0.90
N PHE A 184 1.45 -1.68 0.66
CA PHE A 184 2.80 -2.06 0.26
C PHE A 184 3.63 -2.64 1.42
N LEU A 185 4.46 -3.62 1.08
CA LEU A 185 5.44 -4.26 1.95
C LEU A 185 6.80 -4.21 1.30
N VAL A 186 7.84 -4.32 2.12
CA VAL A 186 9.22 -4.38 1.66
C VAL A 186 9.59 -5.80 1.26
N TYR A 187 10.10 -5.98 0.03
CA TYR A 187 10.55 -7.26 -0.51
C TYR A 187 12.03 -7.31 -0.91
N TRP A 188 12.75 -6.18 -0.82
CA TRP A 188 14.20 -6.20 -0.95
C TRP A 188 14.85 -6.79 0.31
N ASP A 189 16.14 -7.07 0.23
CA ASP A 189 16.93 -7.58 1.34
C ASP A 189 17.04 -6.53 2.47
N THR A 190 16.19 -6.65 3.48
CA THR A 190 16.17 -5.72 4.62
C THR A 190 17.36 -5.89 5.56
N ASP A 191 18.09 -6.99 5.46
CA ASP A 191 19.29 -7.22 6.28
C ASP A 191 20.49 -6.45 5.72
N ASN A 192 20.56 -6.31 4.39
CA ASN A 192 21.65 -5.62 3.71
C ASN A 192 21.32 -4.21 3.21
N LEU A 193 20.05 -3.90 2.90
CA LEU A 193 19.59 -2.56 2.48
C LEU A 193 18.76 -1.91 3.58
N THR A 194 19.35 -1.79 4.77
CA THR A 194 18.71 -1.21 5.96
C THR A 194 18.52 0.31 5.85
N PRO A 195 17.62 0.92 6.65
CA PRO A 195 17.51 2.38 6.76
C PRO A 195 18.82 3.10 7.10
N SER A 196 19.67 2.48 7.93
CA SER A 196 20.96 3.06 8.33
C SER A 196 21.97 3.01 7.19
N HIS A 197 21.98 1.96 6.37
CA HIS A 197 22.82 1.88 5.16
C HIS A 197 22.40 2.93 4.13
N ILE A 198 21.10 3.11 3.89
CA ILE A 198 20.58 4.15 2.99
C ILE A 198 20.97 5.55 3.49
N SER A 199 20.77 5.81 4.78
CA SER A 199 21.17 7.10 5.37
C SER A 199 22.68 7.33 5.28
N SER A 200 23.48 6.28 5.47
CA SER A 200 24.95 6.35 5.42
C SER A 200 25.46 6.67 4.01
N ILE A 201 24.91 6.02 2.98
CA ILE A 201 25.35 6.28 1.59
C ILE A 201 24.98 7.71 1.16
N LYS A 202 23.78 8.18 1.49
CA LYS A 202 23.34 9.57 1.23
C LYS A 202 24.17 10.59 2.01
N ALA A 203 24.56 10.28 3.24
CA ALA A 203 25.42 11.15 4.02
C ALA A 203 26.81 11.30 3.38
N LYS A 204 27.36 10.17 2.89
CA LYS A 204 28.68 10.07 2.26
C LYS A 204 28.72 10.73 0.87
N TYR A 205 27.68 10.58 0.06
CA TYR A 205 27.64 11.07 -1.33
C TYR A 205 26.41 11.97 -1.54
N LYS A 206 26.64 13.29 -1.62
CA LYS A 206 25.56 14.30 -1.70
C LYS A 206 24.74 14.27 -2.99
N ASN A 207 25.28 13.67 -4.04
CA ASN A 207 24.61 13.46 -5.32
C ASN A 207 23.79 12.17 -5.37
N VAL A 208 23.85 11.32 -4.33
CA VAL A 208 23.08 10.08 -4.27
C VAL A 208 21.69 10.36 -3.68
N LYS A 209 20.68 9.87 -4.39
CA LYS A 209 19.30 9.72 -3.92
C LYS A 209 18.92 8.25 -3.98
N VAL A 210 17.99 7.84 -3.13
CA VAL A 210 17.52 6.44 -3.08
C VAL A 210 16.01 6.44 -3.19
N GLY A 211 15.48 5.73 -4.18
CA GLY A 211 14.05 5.52 -4.36
C GLY A 211 13.66 4.06 -4.19
N MET A 212 12.36 3.79 -4.11
CA MET A 212 11.82 2.44 -4.18
C MET A 212 11.01 2.24 -5.47
N SER A 213 11.14 1.06 -6.09
CA SER A 213 10.27 0.66 -7.19
C SER A 213 9.05 -0.10 -6.67
N LEU A 214 7.89 0.16 -7.27
CA LEU A 214 6.60 -0.42 -6.91
C LEU A 214 6.13 -1.38 -8.00
N GLY A 215 5.96 -2.65 -7.67
CA GLY A 215 5.51 -3.68 -8.62
C GLY A 215 6.56 -4.78 -8.75
N GLY A 216 7.22 -4.83 -9.90
CA GLY A 216 8.08 -5.89 -10.39
C GLY A 216 7.31 -7.02 -11.08
N ASP A 217 8.04 -8.02 -11.56
CA ASP A 217 7.48 -9.20 -12.22
C ASP A 217 6.77 -10.13 -11.21
N THR A 218 7.49 -10.62 -10.18
CA THR A 218 6.95 -11.62 -9.24
C THR A 218 7.24 -11.35 -7.77
N VAL A 219 6.37 -11.89 -6.91
CA VAL A 219 6.61 -12.09 -5.48
C VAL A 219 6.50 -13.58 -5.19
N ASN A 220 7.59 -14.19 -4.74
CA ASN A 220 7.68 -15.62 -4.43
C ASN A 220 7.13 -16.53 -5.54
N GLY A 221 7.49 -16.20 -6.79
CA GLY A 221 7.13 -16.96 -7.99
C GLY A 221 5.69 -16.77 -8.48
N LYS A 222 4.92 -15.85 -7.89
CA LYS A 222 3.61 -15.41 -8.41
C LYS A 222 3.70 -14.00 -8.97
N ASN A 223 2.98 -13.72 -10.05
CA ASN A 223 2.94 -12.39 -10.66
C ASN A 223 2.53 -11.32 -9.63
N ALA A 224 3.26 -10.21 -9.60
CA ALA A 224 2.96 -9.05 -8.77
C ALA A 224 1.83 -8.21 -9.40
N THR A 225 0.64 -8.79 -9.50
CA THR A 225 -0.47 -8.19 -10.26
C THR A 225 -1.06 -6.95 -9.60
N PHE A 226 -1.15 -5.86 -10.36
CA PHE A 226 -1.91 -4.67 -10.01
C PHE A 226 -3.40 -5.00 -9.94
N ALA A 227 -3.94 -5.13 -8.71
CA ALA A 227 -5.32 -5.56 -8.46
C ALA A 227 -6.01 -4.69 -7.39
N PRO A 228 -6.47 -3.48 -7.74
CA PRO A 228 -7.21 -2.62 -6.82
C PRO A 228 -8.64 -3.15 -6.58
N THR A 229 -9.12 -3.09 -5.33
CA THR A 229 -10.53 -3.32 -5.01
C THR A 229 -11.40 -2.14 -5.45
N SER A 230 -10.90 -0.92 -5.27
CA SER A 230 -11.44 0.30 -5.84
C SER A 230 -10.36 1.37 -5.86
N ILE A 231 -10.46 2.34 -6.76
CA ILE A 231 -9.49 3.43 -6.87
C ILE A 231 -9.27 4.10 -5.51
N THR A 232 -10.34 4.51 -4.84
CA THR A 232 -10.25 5.24 -3.57
C THR A 232 -9.62 4.41 -2.44
N SER A 233 -9.95 3.12 -2.36
CA SER A 233 -9.40 2.26 -1.29
C SER A 233 -7.94 1.90 -1.55
N TRP A 234 -7.58 1.63 -2.80
CA TRP A 234 -6.19 1.35 -3.21
C TRP A 234 -5.30 2.56 -2.98
N VAL A 235 -5.69 3.74 -3.49
CA VAL A 235 -4.92 4.99 -3.35
C VAL A 235 -4.66 5.32 -1.89
N ARG A 236 -5.68 5.16 -1.04
CA ARG A 236 -5.55 5.40 0.40
C ARG A 236 -4.53 4.48 1.05
N ASN A 237 -4.62 3.17 0.81
CA ASN A 237 -3.68 2.20 1.37
C ASN A 237 -2.26 2.44 0.84
N ALA A 238 -2.14 2.81 -0.44
CA ALA A 238 -0.87 3.09 -1.10
C ALA A 238 -0.20 4.31 -0.46
N ILE A 239 -0.92 5.43 -0.34
CA ILE A 239 -0.44 6.63 0.33
C ILE A 239 0.06 6.31 1.74
N TYR A 240 -0.74 5.60 2.54
CA TYR A 240 -0.39 5.28 3.92
C TYR A 240 0.89 4.43 4.01
N SER A 241 0.92 3.30 3.29
CA SER A 241 2.03 2.35 3.38
C SER A 241 3.32 2.88 2.76
N ILE A 242 3.24 3.55 1.60
CA ILE A 242 4.40 4.14 0.92
C ILE A 242 4.98 5.30 1.71
N THR A 243 4.15 6.17 2.31
CA THR A 243 4.64 7.27 3.16
C THR A 243 5.43 6.70 4.33
N LYS A 244 4.90 5.68 5.01
CA LYS A 244 5.58 5.00 6.11
C LYS A 244 6.94 4.43 5.69
N ILE A 245 6.99 3.69 4.58
CA ILE A 245 8.24 3.10 4.08
C ILE A 245 9.25 4.20 3.70
N THR A 246 8.77 5.26 3.04
CA THR A 246 9.60 6.40 2.63
C THR A 246 10.25 7.09 3.83
N GLU A 247 9.47 7.35 4.89
CA GLU A 247 9.96 7.94 6.14
C GLU A 247 10.94 7.01 6.86
N GLU A 248 10.61 5.73 6.98
CA GLU A 248 11.42 4.73 7.67
C GLU A 248 12.80 4.58 7.01
N TYR A 249 12.86 4.53 5.68
CA TYR A 249 14.09 4.32 4.91
C TYR A 249 14.74 5.64 4.43
N ASN A 250 14.14 6.80 4.73
CA ASN A 250 14.60 8.11 4.25
C ASN A 250 14.77 8.14 2.72
N LEU A 251 13.73 7.70 2.00
CA LEU A 251 13.74 7.61 0.54
C LEU A 251 13.38 8.95 -0.12
N ASP A 252 13.90 9.17 -1.32
CA ASP A 252 13.76 10.42 -2.08
C ASP A 252 12.77 10.31 -3.24
N ALA A 253 12.38 9.08 -3.63
CA ALA A 253 11.64 8.82 -4.85
C ALA A 253 10.85 7.52 -4.82
N ILE A 254 9.89 7.45 -5.74
CA ILE A 254 9.22 6.21 -6.12
C ILE A 254 9.31 6.00 -7.64
N ASP A 255 9.38 4.74 -8.04
CA ASP A 255 9.29 4.28 -9.42
C ASP A 255 8.09 3.35 -9.58
N ILE A 256 7.38 3.44 -10.70
CA ILE A 256 6.21 2.58 -10.99
C ILE A 256 6.61 1.55 -12.01
N ASP A 257 6.59 0.28 -11.60
CA ASP A 257 7.15 -0.86 -12.35
C ASP A 257 6.22 -2.08 -12.27
N TYR A 258 4.91 -1.85 -12.34
CA TYR A 258 3.95 -2.95 -12.52
C TYR A 258 4.04 -3.50 -13.94
N GLU A 259 4.10 -4.83 -14.06
CA GLU A 259 4.16 -5.55 -15.35
C GLU A 259 2.92 -6.44 -15.57
N HIS A 260 2.12 -6.66 -14.53
CA HIS A 260 0.94 -7.52 -14.55
C HIS A 260 -0.29 -6.76 -14.08
N PHE A 261 -1.40 -6.85 -14.82
CA PHE A 261 -2.58 -6.01 -14.58
C PHE A 261 -3.86 -6.82 -14.45
N ASN A 262 -4.60 -6.58 -13.37
CA ASN A 262 -6.00 -6.98 -13.19
C ASN A 262 -6.89 -5.74 -13.00
N ALA A 263 -6.65 -4.74 -13.85
CA ALA A 263 -7.42 -3.53 -13.96
C ALA A 263 -7.25 -2.95 -15.37
N ASP A 264 -8.24 -2.19 -15.83
CA ASP A 264 -8.13 -1.45 -17.08
C ASP A 264 -7.12 -0.28 -16.96
N PRO A 265 -6.62 0.23 -18.10
CA PRO A 265 -5.67 1.35 -18.14
C PRO A 265 -6.15 2.62 -17.40
N ASP A 266 -7.44 2.94 -17.41
CA ASP A 266 -7.96 4.14 -16.75
C ASP A 266 -7.96 3.99 -15.23
N THR A 267 -8.35 2.81 -14.72
CA THR A 267 -8.28 2.46 -13.30
C THR A 267 -6.84 2.48 -12.80
N PHE A 268 -5.89 1.89 -13.55
CA PHE A 268 -4.46 1.98 -13.23
C PHE A 268 -3.98 3.42 -13.19
N SER A 269 -4.27 4.19 -14.25
CA SER A 269 -3.87 5.59 -14.37
C SER A 269 -4.40 6.45 -13.23
N GLU A 270 -5.66 6.24 -12.81
CA GLU A 270 -6.26 7.00 -11.73
C GLU A 270 -5.67 6.63 -10.36
N CYS A 271 -5.41 5.35 -10.11
CA CYS A 271 -4.76 4.90 -8.90
C CYS A 271 -3.34 5.49 -8.77
N ILE A 272 -2.51 5.28 -9.79
CA ILE A 272 -1.11 5.74 -9.76
C ILE A 272 -1.05 7.26 -9.80
N GLY A 273 -1.81 7.91 -10.69
CA GLY A 273 -1.81 9.37 -10.81
C GLY A 273 -2.17 10.10 -9.51
N ARG A 274 -3.21 9.63 -8.80
CA ARG A 274 -3.60 10.19 -7.50
C ARG A 274 -2.56 9.93 -6.41
N LEU A 275 -1.90 8.78 -6.44
CA LEU A 275 -0.77 8.48 -5.56
C LEU A 275 0.39 9.44 -5.82
N LEU A 276 0.85 9.58 -7.06
CA LEU A 276 1.95 10.48 -7.44
C LEU A 276 1.63 11.93 -7.06
N TYR A 277 0.39 12.37 -7.31
CA TYR A 277 -0.06 13.70 -6.94
C TYR A 277 0.08 13.94 -5.43
N TYR A 278 -0.43 13.03 -4.61
CA TYR A 278 -0.34 13.16 -3.15
C TYR A 278 1.11 13.22 -2.68
N LEU A 279 1.96 12.29 -3.15
CA LEU A 279 3.34 12.19 -2.68
C LEU A 279 4.15 13.43 -3.03
N LYS A 280 3.97 14.01 -4.24
CA LYS A 280 4.64 15.26 -4.63
C LYS A 280 4.08 16.47 -3.90
N GLN A 281 2.75 16.61 -3.80
CA GLN A 281 2.13 17.76 -3.12
C GLN A 281 2.47 17.84 -1.63
N ASN A 282 2.66 16.69 -0.98
CA ASN A 282 3.02 16.63 0.44
C ASN A 282 4.54 16.51 0.69
N ASN A 283 5.37 16.65 -0.37
CA ASN A 283 6.82 16.51 -0.29
C ASN A 283 7.28 15.19 0.37
N VAL A 284 6.50 14.11 0.21
CA VAL A 284 6.90 12.77 0.67
C VAL A 284 8.07 12.27 -0.15
N VAL A 285 8.07 12.58 -1.45
CA VAL A 285 9.18 12.28 -2.38
C VAL A 285 9.58 13.53 -3.16
N THR A 286 10.83 13.55 -3.62
CA THR A 286 11.40 14.65 -4.40
C THR A 286 11.26 14.46 -5.90
N TYR A 287 11.18 13.23 -6.39
CA TYR A 287 10.90 12.92 -7.78
C TYR A 287 10.18 11.58 -7.93
N THR A 288 9.60 11.35 -9.10
CA THR A 288 8.90 10.10 -9.44
C THR A 288 9.30 9.64 -10.85
N SER A 289 9.23 8.33 -11.08
CA SER A 289 9.47 7.75 -12.41
C SER A 289 8.48 6.63 -12.72
N ILE A 290 8.48 6.19 -13.98
CA ILE A 290 7.77 5.01 -14.45
C ILE A 290 8.75 4.13 -15.24
N ALA A 291 8.56 2.80 -15.23
CA ALA A 291 9.43 1.83 -15.91
C ALA A 291 8.67 0.97 -16.95
N PRO A 292 8.08 1.56 -18.00
CA PRO A 292 7.38 0.82 -19.04
C PRO A 292 8.35 0.06 -19.96
N TYR A 293 7.80 -0.94 -20.67
CA TYR A 293 8.48 -1.61 -21.77
C TYR A 293 7.55 -1.85 -22.97
N ALA A 294 8.12 -2.29 -24.10
CA ALA A 294 7.43 -2.42 -25.39
C ALA A 294 6.61 -3.70 -25.50
N ASP A 295 5.68 -3.91 -24.56
CA ASP A 295 4.67 -4.96 -24.61
C ASP A 295 3.28 -4.34 -24.62
N ASP A 296 2.39 -4.82 -25.50
CA ASP A 296 1.07 -4.22 -25.69
C ASP A 296 0.21 -4.22 -24.41
N SER A 297 0.36 -5.25 -23.57
CA SER A 297 -0.40 -5.41 -22.32
C SER A 297 0.10 -4.49 -21.20
N VAL A 298 1.36 -4.05 -21.26
CA VAL A 298 1.97 -3.13 -20.30
C VAL A 298 1.91 -1.68 -20.79
N GLN A 299 2.31 -1.46 -22.04
CA GLN A 299 2.47 -0.14 -22.62
C GLN A 299 1.15 0.62 -22.67
N VAL A 300 0.02 -0.05 -22.89
CA VAL A 300 -1.31 0.59 -22.90
C VAL A 300 -1.64 1.25 -21.55
N HIS A 301 -1.24 0.67 -20.42
CA HIS A 301 -1.46 1.21 -19.08
C HIS A 301 -0.56 2.42 -18.79
N TYR A 302 0.73 2.34 -19.12
CA TYR A 302 1.65 3.45 -18.91
C TYR A 302 1.41 4.64 -19.86
N LEU A 303 0.96 4.37 -21.09
CA LEU A 303 0.54 5.43 -22.01
C LEU A 303 -0.72 6.16 -21.49
N ALA A 304 -1.69 5.42 -20.93
CA ALA A 304 -2.86 6.03 -20.29
C ALA A 304 -2.44 6.90 -19.10
N LEU A 305 -1.52 6.40 -18.27
CA LEU A 305 -0.98 7.15 -17.12
C LEU A 305 -0.24 8.41 -17.59
N TRP A 306 0.63 8.30 -18.58
CA TRP A 306 1.39 9.41 -19.12
C TRP A 306 0.50 10.51 -19.69
N ARG A 307 -0.52 10.15 -20.48
CA ARG A 307 -1.45 11.12 -21.09
C ARG A 307 -2.19 11.95 -20.04
N LYS A 308 -2.54 11.34 -18.90
CA LYS A 308 -3.34 12.00 -17.86
C LYS A 308 -2.49 12.68 -16.78
N TYR A 309 -1.37 12.07 -16.41
CA TYR A 309 -0.57 12.41 -15.24
C TYR A 309 0.93 12.56 -15.54
N GLY A 310 1.36 12.61 -16.82
CA GLY A 310 2.77 12.74 -17.20
C GLY A 310 3.49 13.95 -16.61
N HIS A 311 2.77 15.03 -16.32
CA HIS A 311 3.30 16.22 -15.64
C HIS A 311 3.76 15.96 -14.18
N LEU A 312 3.32 14.85 -13.58
CA LEU A 312 3.76 14.43 -12.25
C LEU A 312 5.01 13.55 -12.32
N ILE A 313 5.38 13.03 -13.49
CA ILE A 313 6.44 12.04 -13.69
C ILE A 313 7.70 12.74 -14.20
N ASP A 314 8.81 12.59 -13.48
CA ASP A 314 10.06 13.30 -13.78
C ASP A 314 10.94 12.54 -14.78
N TYR A 315 10.89 11.20 -14.76
CA TYR A 315 11.67 10.32 -15.64
C TYR A 315 10.86 9.13 -16.15
N VAL A 316 11.17 8.69 -17.38
CA VAL A 316 10.68 7.43 -17.94
C VAL A 316 11.88 6.48 -18.05
N ASN A 317 11.95 5.54 -17.12
CA ASN A 317 12.93 4.47 -17.05
C ASN A 317 12.55 3.37 -18.06
N PHE A 318 12.51 3.70 -19.35
CA PHE A 318 12.05 2.76 -20.37
C PHE A 318 12.96 1.53 -20.45
N GLN A 319 12.41 0.33 -20.30
CA GLN A 319 13.20 -0.90 -20.24
C GLN A 319 13.61 -1.37 -21.64
N PHE A 320 14.66 -0.74 -22.22
CA PHE A 320 15.17 -1.11 -23.54
C PHE A 320 15.76 -2.52 -23.59
N TYR A 321 16.11 -3.09 -22.43
CA TYR A 321 16.54 -4.48 -22.31
C TYR A 321 15.41 -5.51 -22.45
N ALA A 322 14.15 -5.08 -22.49
CA ALA A 322 13.01 -5.95 -22.79
C ALA A 322 12.80 -6.15 -24.31
N TYR A 323 13.49 -5.39 -25.17
CA TYR A 323 13.53 -5.70 -26.60
C TYR A 323 14.28 -7.01 -26.86
N GLU A 324 14.08 -7.60 -28.05
CA GLU A 324 14.76 -8.83 -28.42
C GLU A 324 16.30 -8.70 -28.37
N ASN A 325 16.96 -9.84 -28.17
CA ASN A 325 18.42 -9.93 -28.21
C ASN A 325 18.95 -9.66 -29.62
N GLY A 326 20.18 -9.14 -29.71
CA GLY A 326 20.91 -9.00 -30.97
C GLY A 326 20.44 -7.83 -31.85
N ILE A 327 19.70 -6.87 -31.28
CA ILE A 327 19.34 -5.65 -32.01
C ILE A 327 20.57 -4.81 -32.33
N THR A 328 20.52 -4.11 -33.45
CA THR A 328 21.59 -3.24 -33.94
C THR A 328 21.45 -1.81 -33.40
N ILE A 329 22.52 -1.01 -33.50
CA ILE A 329 22.49 0.42 -33.14
C ILE A 329 21.35 1.17 -33.86
N PRO A 330 21.14 1.04 -35.19
CA PRO A 330 20.01 1.69 -35.86
C PRO A 330 18.64 1.26 -35.32
N GLN A 331 18.44 -0.01 -35.02
CA GLN A 331 17.18 -0.50 -34.43
C GLN A 331 16.96 0.11 -33.04
N PHE A 332 17.99 0.15 -32.20
CA PHE A 332 17.92 0.79 -30.89
C PHE A 332 17.54 2.27 -30.99
N LEU A 333 18.15 3.02 -31.90
CA LEU A 333 17.82 4.44 -32.12
C LEU A 333 16.37 4.61 -32.61
N GLN A 334 15.89 3.73 -33.49
CA GLN A 334 14.50 3.73 -33.95
C GLN A 334 13.52 3.43 -32.80
N TYR A 335 13.85 2.48 -31.93
CA TYR A 335 13.05 2.20 -30.74
C TYR A 335 13.05 3.40 -29.79
N PHE A 336 14.20 4.05 -29.58
CA PHE A 336 14.28 5.26 -28.77
C PHE A 336 13.40 6.38 -29.34
N GLU A 337 13.45 6.63 -30.65
CA GLU A 337 12.57 7.60 -31.32
C GLU A 337 11.09 7.26 -31.15
N THR A 338 10.74 5.97 -31.24
CA THR A 338 9.37 5.49 -31.00
C THR A 338 8.92 5.82 -29.58
N GLN A 339 9.79 5.58 -28.58
CA GLN A 339 9.43 5.88 -27.19
C GLN A 339 9.39 7.37 -26.90
N MET A 340 10.27 8.17 -27.52
CA MET A 340 10.20 9.64 -27.51
C MET A 340 8.85 10.16 -28.02
N TYR A 341 8.28 9.52 -29.03
CA TYR A 341 6.94 9.85 -29.52
C TYR A 341 5.84 9.45 -28.53
N ASN A 342 5.93 8.24 -27.97
CA ASN A 342 4.97 7.70 -27.00
C ASN A 342 4.90 8.53 -25.71
N TYR A 343 6.05 8.94 -25.19
CA TYR A 343 6.20 9.74 -23.96
C TYR A 343 6.62 11.18 -24.27
N LYS A 344 6.00 11.78 -25.29
CA LYS A 344 6.36 13.11 -25.79
C LYS A 344 6.48 14.15 -24.67
N GLY A 345 7.63 14.83 -24.64
CA GLY A 345 7.97 15.85 -23.64
C GLY A 345 8.56 15.30 -22.34
N GLY A 346 8.63 13.97 -22.19
CA GLY A 346 9.24 13.30 -21.05
C GLY A 346 10.75 13.16 -21.18
N LYS A 347 11.42 12.92 -20.04
CA LYS A 347 12.84 12.57 -19.99
C LYS A 347 12.98 11.06 -20.02
N ILE A 348 13.18 10.50 -21.21
CA ILE A 348 13.37 9.07 -21.39
C ILE A 348 14.83 8.71 -21.11
N LEU A 349 15.04 7.81 -20.16
CA LEU A 349 16.35 7.24 -19.87
C LEU A 349 16.57 6.02 -20.77
N VAL A 350 17.75 5.92 -21.36
CA VAL A 350 18.17 4.69 -22.05
C VAL A 350 18.64 3.65 -21.03
N SER A 351 18.59 2.37 -21.40
CA SER A 351 18.90 1.31 -20.44
C SER A 351 19.41 0.03 -21.06
N PHE A 352 20.02 -0.78 -20.21
CA PHE A 352 20.42 -2.15 -20.51
C PHE A 352 20.31 -3.01 -19.25
N GLY A 353 20.18 -4.32 -19.46
CA GLY A 353 20.25 -5.32 -18.42
C GLY A 353 21.67 -5.85 -18.25
N SER A 354 22.13 -6.08 -17.02
CA SER A 354 23.41 -6.71 -16.69
C SER A 354 23.29 -8.23 -16.47
N ASP A 355 22.08 -8.78 -16.51
CA ASP A 355 21.71 -10.19 -16.37
C ASP A 355 21.77 -11.01 -17.69
N ASN A 356 22.20 -10.38 -18.79
CA ASN A 356 22.06 -10.88 -20.17
C ASN A 356 20.62 -10.87 -20.70
N SER A 357 19.77 -9.99 -20.16
CA SER A 357 18.53 -9.57 -20.81
C SER A 357 18.78 -9.04 -22.24
N GLY A 358 17.68 -8.87 -22.96
CA GLY A 358 17.68 -8.45 -24.36
C GLY A 358 18.14 -7.02 -24.62
N GLY A 359 17.73 -6.49 -25.77
CA GLY A 359 18.09 -5.16 -26.22
C GLY A 359 19.54 -5.01 -26.68
N LEU A 360 20.00 -3.76 -26.72
CA LEU A 360 21.35 -3.42 -27.19
C LEU A 360 22.32 -3.48 -26.01
N SER A 361 23.07 -4.59 -25.92
CA SER A 361 24.01 -4.77 -24.80
C SER A 361 25.21 -3.81 -24.83
N PRO A 362 25.84 -3.54 -23.66
CA PRO A 362 27.07 -2.74 -23.56
C PRO A 362 28.20 -3.15 -24.52
N LYS A 363 28.42 -4.46 -24.68
CA LYS A 363 29.49 -5.01 -25.54
C LYS A 363 29.22 -4.85 -27.04
N HIS A 364 27.98 -4.59 -27.43
CA HIS A 364 27.55 -4.60 -28.82
C HIS A 364 27.06 -3.23 -29.32
N GLY A 365 27.50 -2.14 -28.68
CA GLY A 365 27.33 -0.79 -29.21
C GLY A 365 26.40 0.13 -28.43
N PHE A 366 25.91 -0.26 -27.25
CA PHE A 366 25.07 0.60 -26.40
C PHE A 366 25.69 1.99 -26.16
N PHE A 367 26.96 2.04 -25.74
CA PHE A 367 27.64 3.32 -25.47
C PHE A 367 27.86 4.16 -26.73
N TYR A 368 27.99 3.51 -27.90
CA TYR A 368 28.05 4.21 -29.17
C TYR A 368 26.69 4.83 -29.52
N ALA A 369 25.60 4.10 -29.33
CA ALA A 369 24.24 4.65 -29.46
C ALA A 369 24.01 5.81 -28.48
N CYS A 370 24.46 5.69 -27.23
CA CYS A 370 24.41 6.78 -26.25
C CYS A 370 25.19 8.01 -26.72
N THR A 371 26.36 7.82 -27.34
CA THR A 371 27.16 8.94 -27.89
C THR A 371 26.41 9.65 -29.02
N ILE A 372 25.71 8.90 -29.89
CA ILE A 372 24.84 9.47 -30.92
C ILE A 372 23.73 10.31 -30.28
N LEU A 373 22.98 9.74 -29.34
CA LEU A 373 21.89 10.44 -28.64
C LEU A 373 22.39 11.67 -27.88
N ARG A 374 23.58 11.60 -27.27
CA ARG A 374 24.21 12.72 -26.56
C ARG A 374 24.54 13.86 -27.52
N SER A 375 25.12 13.57 -28.69
CA SER A 375 25.44 14.60 -29.68
C SER A 375 24.19 15.29 -30.26
N GLN A 376 23.03 14.62 -30.20
CA GLN A 376 21.73 15.18 -30.56
C GLN A 376 21.04 15.93 -29.41
N GLY A 377 21.61 15.96 -28.20
CA GLY A 377 20.99 16.53 -27.01
C GLY A 377 19.81 15.72 -26.44
N ASN A 378 19.66 14.46 -26.88
CA ASN A 378 18.55 13.59 -26.51
C ASN A 378 18.87 12.60 -25.37
N LEU A 379 20.14 12.51 -24.95
CA LEU A 379 20.52 11.62 -23.84
C LEU A 379 20.23 12.29 -22.48
N HIS A 380 19.12 11.91 -21.85
CA HIS A 380 18.73 12.43 -20.53
C HIS A 380 19.37 11.70 -19.34
N GLY A 381 19.87 10.48 -19.56
CA GLY A 381 20.52 9.65 -18.56
C GLY A 381 20.47 8.17 -18.94
N ILE A 382 21.09 7.34 -18.11
CA ILE A 382 21.18 5.89 -18.26
C ILE A 382 20.68 5.24 -16.97
N PHE A 383 19.85 4.20 -17.05
CA PHE A 383 19.59 3.31 -15.91
C PHE A 383 19.95 1.85 -16.26
N ILE A 384 20.27 1.07 -15.24
CA ILE A 384 20.85 -0.27 -15.39
C ILE A 384 20.05 -1.24 -14.52
N TRP A 385 19.66 -2.38 -15.09
CA TRP A 385 18.99 -3.47 -14.37
C TRP A 385 19.89 -4.71 -14.33
N SER A 386 20.55 -5.07 -13.24
CA SER A 386 20.53 -4.46 -11.91
C SER A 386 21.92 -4.55 -11.25
N ALA A 387 22.09 -3.88 -10.11
CA ALA A 387 23.34 -3.93 -9.36
C ALA A 387 23.69 -5.35 -8.88
N ASP A 388 22.67 -6.14 -8.52
CA ASP A 388 22.79 -7.53 -8.07
C ASP A 388 23.52 -8.38 -9.11
N ASP A 389 23.10 -8.28 -10.38
CA ASP A 389 23.72 -8.98 -11.51
C ASP A 389 25.07 -8.39 -11.90
N SER A 390 25.24 -7.07 -11.78
CA SER A 390 26.49 -6.37 -12.13
C SER A 390 27.66 -6.72 -11.21
N THR A 391 27.40 -7.29 -10.03
CA THR A 391 28.46 -7.76 -9.12
C THR A 391 29.46 -8.70 -9.80
N LYS A 392 29.00 -9.57 -10.71
CA LYS A 392 29.84 -10.54 -11.44
C LYS A 392 30.85 -9.86 -12.37
N ASP A 393 30.49 -8.69 -12.90
CA ASP A 393 31.30 -7.89 -13.81
C ASP A 393 32.00 -6.73 -13.08
N ARG A 394 31.90 -6.68 -11.74
CA ARG A 394 32.51 -5.66 -10.88
C ARG A 394 32.15 -4.24 -11.29
N PHE A 395 30.90 -4.03 -11.69
CA PHE A 395 30.33 -2.71 -12.00
C PHE A 395 31.00 -1.92 -13.14
N VAL A 396 31.67 -2.61 -14.07
CA VAL A 396 32.39 -1.95 -15.19
C VAL A 396 31.46 -1.09 -16.05
N TYR A 397 30.21 -1.50 -16.27
CA TYR A 397 29.29 -0.75 -17.13
C TYR A 397 28.64 0.44 -16.43
N GLU A 398 28.50 0.39 -15.10
CA GLU A 398 28.10 1.51 -14.27
C GLU A 398 29.16 2.61 -14.30
N GLU A 399 30.44 2.26 -14.20
CA GLU A 399 31.56 3.21 -14.32
C GLU A 399 31.57 3.86 -15.72
N LEU A 400 31.51 3.06 -16.79
CA LEU A 400 31.46 3.57 -18.16
C LEU A 400 30.24 4.46 -18.43
N SER A 401 29.08 4.13 -17.85
CA SER A 401 27.87 4.94 -17.96
C SER A 401 28.04 6.30 -17.30
N GLN A 402 28.62 6.33 -16.09
CA GLN A 402 28.88 7.58 -15.36
C GLN A 402 29.93 8.44 -16.08
N ASP A 403 31.02 7.85 -16.56
CA ASP A 403 32.06 8.56 -17.30
C ASP A 403 31.51 9.17 -18.60
N LEU A 404 30.68 8.42 -19.34
CA LEU A 404 30.01 8.91 -20.53
C LEU A 404 29.11 10.10 -20.19
N LEU A 405 28.34 10.05 -19.12
CA LEU A 405 27.43 11.14 -18.74
C LEU A 405 28.16 12.37 -18.16
N ALA A 406 29.31 12.18 -17.50
CA ALA A 406 30.10 13.25 -16.89
C ALA A 406 31.09 13.93 -17.85
N SER A 407 31.49 13.24 -18.93
CA SER A 407 32.42 13.81 -19.91
C SER A 407 31.87 15.06 -20.59
N ALA A 408 32.74 16.05 -20.80
CA ALA A 408 32.38 17.28 -21.51
C ALA A 408 31.89 16.97 -22.94
N VAL A 409 30.89 17.72 -23.41
CA VAL A 409 30.33 17.62 -24.76
C VAL A 409 31.25 18.27 -25.77
#